data_AF-A0A7X8XF81-F1
#
_entry.id   AF-A0A7X8XF81-F1
#
_cell.length_a   1.000
_cell.length_b   1.000
_cell.length_c   1.000
_cell.angle_alpha   90.00
_cell.angle_beta   90.00
_cell.angle_gamma   90.00
#
_symmetry.space_group_name_H-M   'P 1'
#
loop_
_entity.id
_entity.type
_entity.pdbx_description
1 polymer ?
#
loop_
_entity_poly.entity_id
_entity_poly.type
_entity_poly.pdbx_seq_one_letter_code
_entity_poly.pdbx_strand_id
1 'polypeptide(L)'
;MLLEKTAQEIAELVGGSLRGVCSQPLHGVASLSEATDLDVSFLGNEKYRDQVLPSKAGVVLVPPEFEPPPPEGRAWVVCENPSDAFNAVIALFTPPPEKY
;
A
#
# COMPACT_ATOMS: atom_id res chain seq x y z
N MET A 1 -8.80 18.75 2.80
CA MET A 1 -9.30 17.69 3.71
C MET A 1 -8.26 16.59 3.72
N LEU A 2 -7.81 16.14 4.90
CA LEU A 2 -6.91 14.98 4.97
C LEU A 2 -7.73 13.73 4.62
N LEU A 3 -7.34 13.03 3.55
CA LEU A 3 -7.95 11.77 3.16
C LEU A 3 -7.23 10.66 3.93
N GLU A 4 -7.87 10.09 4.93
CA GLU A 4 -7.40 8.90 5.67
C GLU A 4 -8.17 7.64 5.26
N LYS A 5 -7.48 6.54 4.93
CA LYS A 5 -8.04 5.29 4.40
C LYS A 5 -7.57 4.08 5.20
N THR A 6 -8.33 2.99 5.21
CA THR A 6 -7.92 1.75 5.87
C THR A 6 -7.30 0.78 4.87
N ALA A 7 -6.50 -0.16 5.34
CA ALA A 7 -5.92 -1.20 4.49
C ALA A 7 -6.98 -2.00 3.71
N GLN A 8 -8.15 -2.19 4.34
CA GLN A 8 -9.28 -2.86 3.72
C GLN A 8 -9.86 -2.07 2.54
N GLU A 9 -10.08 -0.77 2.71
CA GLU A 9 -10.53 0.11 1.61
C GLU A 9 -9.53 0.10 0.44
N ILE A 10 -8.23 0.10 0.73
CA ILE A 10 -7.20 0.00 -0.30
C ILE A 10 -7.29 -1.34 -1.04
N ALA A 11 -7.49 -2.45 -0.32
CA ALA A 11 -7.64 -3.77 -0.93
C ALA A 11 -8.89 -3.84 -1.83
N GLU A 12 -10.02 -3.30 -1.36
CA GLU A 12 -11.27 -3.26 -2.12
C GLU A 12 -11.14 -2.37 -3.37
N LEU A 13 -10.46 -1.21 -3.26
CA LEU A 13 -10.20 -0.29 -4.38
C LEU A 13 -9.41 -0.97 -5.50
N VAL A 14 -8.36 -1.71 -5.14
CA VAL A 14 -7.45 -2.33 -6.11
C VAL A 14 -7.93 -3.72 -6.55
N GLY A 15 -9.07 -4.20 -6.02
CA GLY A 15 -9.55 -5.56 -6.24
C GLY A 15 -8.60 -6.64 -5.71
N GLY A 16 -7.78 -6.29 -4.72
CA GLY A 16 -6.78 -7.16 -4.11
C GLY A 16 -7.30 -7.88 -2.88
N SER A 17 -6.57 -8.90 -2.44
CA SER A 17 -6.85 -9.59 -1.18
C SER A 17 -6.00 -9.00 -0.05
N LEU A 18 -6.65 -8.48 0.99
CA LEU A 18 -5.97 -8.04 2.20
C LEU A 18 -5.48 -9.24 3.00
N ARG A 19 -4.19 -9.23 3.36
CA ARG A 19 -3.54 -10.23 4.20
C ARG A 19 -2.95 -9.51 5.41
N GLY A 20 -3.28 -9.94 6.62
CA GLY A 20 -2.88 -9.25 7.86
C GLY A 20 -3.85 -8.15 8.27
N VAL A 21 -3.46 -7.39 9.29
CA VAL A 21 -4.30 -6.36 9.91
C VAL A 21 -3.46 -5.12 10.18
N CYS A 22 -3.83 -4.01 9.56
CA CYS A 22 -3.30 -2.70 9.87
C CYS A 22 -4.43 -1.87 10.48
N SER A 23 -4.33 -1.57 11.77
CA SER A 23 -5.29 -0.71 12.47
C SER A 23 -4.99 0.79 12.28
N GLN A 24 -3.85 1.11 11.65
CA GLN A 24 -3.45 2.49 11.44
C GLN A 24 -4.17 3.09 10.22
N PRO A 25 -4.61 4.37 10.29
CA PRO A 25 -5.13 5.07 9.14
C PRO A 25 -3.99 5.41 8.17
N LEU A 26 -4.19 5.11 6.90
CA LEU A 26 -3.27 5.47 5.83
C LEU A 26 -3.57 6.90 5.39
N HIS A 27 -2.56 7.76 5.44
CA HIS A 27 -2.66 9.19 5.10
C HIS A 27 -2.12 9.49 3.70
N GLY A 28 -1.37 8.55 3.12
CA GLY A 28 -0.71 8.76 1.85
C GLY A 28 -0.06 7.51 1.28
N VAL A 29 0.80 7.76 0.31
CA VAL A 29 1.49 6.76 -0.49
C VAL A 29 2.97 7.13 -0.58
N ALA A 30 3.84 6.15 -0.41
CA ALA A 30 5.28 6.36 -0.42
C ALA A 30 6.05 5.13 -0.90
N SER A 31 7.30 5.34 -1.31
CA SER A 31 8.21 4.27 -1.76
C SER A 31 8.64 3.38 -0.58
N LEU A 32 9.03 2.12 -0.81
CA LEU A 32 9.40 1.19 0.28
C LEU A 32 10.49 1.76 1.21
N SER A 33 11.37 2.60 0.68
CA SER A 33 12.45 3.25 1.43
C SER A 33 12.02 4.45 2.27
N GLU A 34 10.96 5.16 1.87
CA GLU A 34 10.51 6.40 2.52
C GLU A 34 9.18 6.24 3.29
N ALA A 35 8.43 5.18 2.99
CA ALA A 35 7.12 4.93 3.56
C ALA A 35 7.19 4.69 5.06
N THR A 36 6.20 5.25 5.76
CA THR A 36 6.00 5.11 7.20
C THR A 36 4.79 4.24 7.52
N ASP A 37 4.49 4.03 8.80
CA ASP A 37 3.38 3.17 9.24
C ASP A 37 1.99 3.70 8.79
N LEU A 38 1.94 4.97 8.39
CA LEU A 38 0.74 5.65 7.87
C LEU A 38 0.71 5.74 6.33
N ASP A 39 1.68 5.13 5.64
CA ASP A 39 1.78 5.19 4.18
C ASP A 39 1.56 3.82 3.52
N VAL A 40 0.94 3.85 2.34
CA VAL A 40 0.87 2.70 1.45
C VAL A 40 2.10 2.67 0.58
N SER A 41 2.73 1.50 0.48
CA SER A 41 3.81 1.26 -0.48
C SER A 41 3.47 0.11 -1.41
N PHE A 42 4.33 -0.14 -2.41
CA PHE A 42 4.12 -1.20 -3.37
C PHE A 42 5.42 -1.90 -3.76
N LEU A 43 5.31 -3.18 -4.05
CA LEU A 43 6.37 -4.00 -4.59
C LEU A 43 6.24 -4.04 -6.12
N GLY A 44 6.76 -2.99 -6.78
CA GLY A 44 6.72 -2.88 -8.24
C GLY A 44 7.67 -3.82 -8.98
N ASN A 45 8.68 -4.39 -8.29
CA ASN A 45 9.63 -5.30 -8.90
C ASN A 45 10.12 -6.33 -7.88
N GLU A 46 10.25 -7.59 -8.29
CA GLU A 46 10.59 -8.70 -7.40
C GLU A 46 11.93 -8.55 -6.69
N LYS A 47 12.88 -7.83 -7.28
CA LYS A 47 14.19 -7.56 -6.67
C LYS A 47 14.11 -6.72 -5.38
N TYR A 48 12.96 -6.07 -5.11
CA TYR A 48 12.71 -5.29 -3.89
C TYR A 48 11.94 -6.09 -2.83
N ARG A 49 11.68 -7.39 -3.05
CA ARG A 49 11.00 -8.27 -2.07
C ARG A 49 11.69 -8.21 -0.71
N ASP A 50 13.02 -8.27 -0.68
CA ASP A 50 13.84 -8.14 0.52
C ASP A 50 13.78 -6.75 1.18
N GLN A 51 13.28 -5.72 0.48
CA GLN A 51 13.08 -4.38 1.02
C GLN A 51 11.69 -4.18 1.64
N VAL A 52 10.74 -5.09 1.39
CA VAL A 52 9.38 -5.02 1.97
C VAL A 52 9.41 -5.19 3.49
N LEU A 53 10.18 -6.16 3.97
CA LEU A 53 10.35 -6.42 5.41
C LEU A 53 10.99 -5.25 6.17
N PRO A 54 12.15 -4.70 5.74
CA PRO A 54 12.78 -3.56 6.41
C PRO A 54 12.07 -2.21 6.16
N SER A 55 11.16 -2.13 5.18
CA SER A 55 10.30 -0.95 5.01
C SER A 55 9.47 -0.70 6.27
N LYS A 56 9.04 0.55 6.51
CA LYS A 56 8.11 0.91 7.59
C LYS A 56 6.67 1.12 7.11
N ALA A 57 6.39 0.89 5.83
CA ALA A 57 5.07 1.02 5.23
C ALA A 57 4.00 0.22 5.99
N GLY A 58 2.95 0.85 6.52
CA GLY A 58 1.87 0.13 7.21
C GLY A 58 1.15 -0.86 6.29
N VAL A 59 0.99 -0.48 5.02
CA VAL A 59 0.41 -1.33 3.99
C VAL A 59 1.34 -1.44 2.79
N VAL A 60 1.50 -2.65 2.26
CA VAL A 60 2.30 -2.89 1.05
C VAL A 60 1.51 -3.70 0.04
N LEU A 61 1.40 -3.16 -1.17
CA LEU A 61 0.85 -3.86 -2.33
C LEU A 61 1.89 -4.85 -2.84
N VAL A 62 1.55 -6.13 -2.84
CA VAL A 62 2.46 -7.22 -3.22
C VAL A 62 1.82 -8.10 -4.30
N PRO A 63 2.62 -8.68 -5.20
CA PRO A 63 2.13 -9.68 -6.14
C PRO A 63 1.69 -10.95 -5.41
N PRO A 64 0.82 -11.80 -6.01
CA PRO A 64 0.42 -13.10 -5.45
C PRO A 64 1.59 -14.06 -5.19
N GLU A 65 2.71 -13.87 -5.88
CA GLU A 65 3.96 -14.61 -5.64
C GLU A 65 4.65 -14.24 -4.31
N PHE A 66 4.20 -13.17 -3.64
CA PHE A 66 4.75 -12.77 -2.36
C PHE A 66 4.16 -13.60 -1.22
N GLU A 67 4.91 -14.63 -0.84
CA GLU A 67 4.56 -15.53 0.26
C GLU A 67 4.67 -14.94 1.68
N PRO A 68 5.67 -14.06 2.01
CA PRO A 68 5.93 -13.65 3.38
C PRO A 68 4.69 -13.04 4.06
N PRO A 69 4.32 -13.49 5.27
CA PRO A 69 3.24 -12.86 6.02
C PRO A 69 3.65 -11.44 6.46
N PRO A 70 2.68 -10.52 6.60
CA PRO A 70 2.94 -9.22 7.20
C PRO A 70 3.30 -9.39 8.67
N PRO A 71 4.27 -8.60 9.18
CA PRO A 71 4.54 -8.54 10.60
C PRO A 71 3.38 -7.84 11.34
N GLU A 72 3.38 -7.92 12.66
CA GLU A 72 2.31 -7.38 13.49
C GLU A 72 2.12 -5.86 13.28
N GLY A 73 0.87 -5.43 13.07
CA GLY A 73 0.52 -4.03 12.78
C GLY A 73 0.54 -3.64 11.30
N ARG A 74 0.96 -4.53 10.39
CA ARG A 74 1.04 -4.27 8.96
C ARG A 74 0.09 -5.16 8.17
N ALA A 75 -0.24 -4.75 6.95
CA ALA A 75 -1.10 -5.55 6.07
C ALA A 75 -0.64 -5.52 4.62
N TRP A 76 -0.58 -6.69 3.99
CA TRP A 76 -0.22 -6.86 2.59
C TRP A 76 -1.46 -6.92 1.73
N VAL A 77 -1.50 -6.14 0.65
CA VAL A 77 -2.58 -6.19 -0.32
C VAL A 77 -2.08 -6.95 -1.52
N VAL A 78 -2.58 -8.18 -1.66
CA VAL A 78 -2.17 -9.10 -2.72
C VAL A 78 -2.95 -8.79 -3.99
N CYS A 79 -2.26 -8.39 -5.05
CA CYS A 79 -2.87 -8.02 -6.33
C CYS A 79 -1.96 -8.43 -7.51
N GLU A 80 -2.53 -8.76 -8.67
CA GLU A 80 -1.73 -9.18 -9.84
C GLU A 80 -0.84 -8.05 -10.37
N ASN A 81 -1.30 -6.79 -10.29
CA ASN A 81 -0.59 -5.63 -10.81
C ASN A 81 -0.37 -4.57 -9.70
N PRO A 82 0.63 -4.74 -8.83
CA PRO A 82 0.90 -3.80 -7.72
C PRO A 82 1.22 -2.39 -8.20
N SER A 83 1.81 -2.23 -9.38
CA SER A 83 2.09 -0.91 -9.98
C SER A 83 0.81 -0.16 -10.38
N ASP A 84 -0.17 -0.85 -10.96
CA ASP A 84 -1.44 -0.25 -11.37
C ASP A 84 -2.31 0.06 -10.15
N ALA A 85 -2.37 -0.90 -9.22
CA ALA A 85 -2.99 -0.74 -7.92
C ALA A 85 -2.45 0.49 -7.18
N PHE A 86 -1.13 0.69 -7.18
CA PHE A 86 -0.52 1.87 -6.57
C PHE A 86 -0.95 3.18 -7.24
N ASN A 87 -1.04 3.23 -8.57
CA ASN A 87 -1.56 4.41 -9.28
C ASN A 87 -3.01 4.73 -8.91
N ALA A 88 -3.87 3.72 -8.79
CA ALA A 88 -5.25 3.91 -8.33
C ALA A 88 -5.30 4.50 -6.90
N VAL A 89 -4.42 4.03 -6.02
CA VAL A 89 -4.31 4.55 -4.65
C VAL A 89 -3.76 5.99 -4.65
N ILE A 90 -2.72 6.30 -5.43
CA ILE A 90 -2.21 7.68 -5.59
C ILE A 90 -3.34 8.61 -6.04
N ALA A 91 -4.13 8.19 -7.04
CA ALA A 91 -5.24 8.99 -7.55
C ALA A 91 -6.34 9.22 -6.50
N LEU A 92 -6.51 8.30 -5.55
CA LEU A 92 -7.42 8.47 -4.42
C LEU A 92 -6.91 9.48 -3.39
N PHE A 93 -5.61 9.47 -3.08
CA PHE A 93 -4.99 10.37 -2.11
C PHE A 93 -4.64 11.75 -2.68
N THR A 94 -4.47 11.88 -3.99
CA THR A 94 -4.18 13.15 -4.66
C THR A 94 -5.49 13.87 -5.01
N PRO A 95 -5.83 15.00 -4.36
CA PRO A 95 -6.98 15.78 -4.77
C PRO A 95 -6.78 16.31 -6.20
N PRO A 96 -7.84 16.43 -7.01
CA PRO A 96 -7.73 17.06 -8.32
C PRO A 96 -7.13 18.45 -8.14
N PRO A 97 -6.19 18.89 -8.98
CA PRO A 97 -5.67 20.25 -8.89
C PRO A 97 -6.87 21.20 -9.01
N GLU A 98 -7.04 22.07 -8.02
CA GLU A 98 -7.99 23.17 -8.10
C GLU A 98 -7.68 23.93 -9.40
N LYS A 99 -8.55 23.75 -10.41
CA LYS A 99 -8.45 24.52 -11.65
C LYS A 99 -8.66 25.98 -11.26
N TYR A 100 -7.59 26.77 -11.37
CA TYR A 100 -7.64 28.23 -11.29
C TYR A 100 -8.26 28.83 -12.55
#